data_AF-A0A7K2EHI1-F1
#
_entry.id   AF-A0A7K2EHI1-F1
#
_cell.length_a   1.000
_cell.length_b   1.000
_cell.length_c   1.000
_cell.angle_alpha   90.00
_cell.angle_beta   90.00
_cell.angle_gamma   90.00
#
_symmetry.space_group_name_H-M   'P 1'
#
loop_
_entity.id
_entity.type
_entity.pdbx_description
1 polymer ?
#
loop_
_entity_poly.entity_id
_entity_poly.type
_entity_poly.pdbx_seq_one_letter_code
_entity_poly.pdbx_strand_id
1 'polypeptide(L)'
;MKTKLDRRSFLAQSATMATGVLVLPRHVLGGSGYRAPSDQLNVAAVGAGGRGQGVLRGVTGYNEETSTMLENVVALCDVDDERAANSYERYADAK
;
A
#
# COMPACT_ATOMS: atom_id res chain seq x y z
N MET A 1 5.75 -2.73 45.90
CA MET A 1 5.37 -1.38 45.41
C MET A 1 4.08 -1.53 44.61
N LYS A 2 2.91 -1.15 45.16
CA LYS A 2 1.63 -1.24 44.45
C LYS A 2 1.43 0.05 43.66
N THR A 3 1.61 0.02 42.34
CA THR A 3 1.17 1.10 41.46
C THR A 3 -0.35 1.13 41.47
N LYS A 4 -0.94 2.03 42.27
CA LYS A 4 -2.37 2.33 42.18
C LYS A 4 -2.57 3.04 40.84
N LEU A 5 -3.22 2.36 39.88
CA LEU A 5 -3.74 3.01 38.69
C LEU A 5 -4.74 4.09 39.16
N ASP A 6 -4.30 5.33 39.15
CA ASP A 6 -5.14 6.47 39.52
C ASP A 6 -6.12 6.75 38.38
N ARG A 7 -7.39 6.97 38.70
CA ARG A 7 -8.45 7.21 37.70
C ARG A 7 -8.10 8.38 36.80
N ARG A 8 -7.46 9.42 37.35
CA ARG A 8 -6.99 10.60 36.61
C ARG A 8 -5.88 10.24 35.62
N SER A 9 -4.91 9.42 36.04
CA SER A 9 -3.83 8.95 35.17
C SER A 9 -4.38 8.05 34.05
N PHE A 10 -5.32 7.16 34.36
CA PHE A 10 -5.99 6.32 33.37
C PHE A 10 -6.78 7.15 32.35
N LEU A 11 -7.58 8.13 32.79
CA LEU A 11 -8.33 9.00 31.87
C LEU A 11 -7.41 9.88 31.03
N ALA A 12 -6.35 10.44 31.63
CA ALA A 12 -5.38 11.25 30.90
C ALA A 12 -4.65 10.44 29.82
N GLN A 13 -4.24 9.21 30.15
CA GLN A 13 -3.57 8.30 29.23
C GLN A 13 -4.52 7.77 28.15
N SER A 14 -5.77 7.45 28.51
CA SER A 14 -6.80 7.04 27.55
C SER A 14 -7.14 8.16 26.58
N ALA A 15 -7.24 9.40 27.05
CA ALA A 15 -7.50 10.56 26.20
C ALA A 15 -6.36 10.83 25.20
N THR A 16 -5.10 10.68 25.64
CA THR A 16 -3.94 10.82 24.74
C THR A 16 -3.86 9.69 23.71
N MET A 17 -4.20 8.46 24.10
CA MET A 17 -4.29 7.34 23.15
C MET A 17 -5.45 7.54 22.15
N ALA A 18 -6.60 8.04 22.61
CA ALA A 18 -7.76 8.29 21.75
C ALA A 18 -7.46 9.33 20.67
N THR A 19 -6.70 10.40 20.99
CA THR A 19 -6.27 11.38 19.98
C THR A 19 -5.41 10.76 18.87
N GLY A 20 -4.62 9.72 19.16
CA GLY A 20 -3.84 9.02 18.14
C GLY A 20 -4.70 8.22 17.14
N VAL A 21 -5.84 7.70 17.58
CA VAL A 21 -6.79 6.97 16.72
C VAL A 21 -7.63 7.92 15.87
N LEU A 22 -7.81 9.18 16.31
CA LEU A 22 -8.58 10.18 15.56
C LEU A 22 -7.79 10.83 14.42
N VAL A 23 -6.47 10.78 14.45
CA VAL A 23 -5.60 11.34 13.40
C VAL A 23 -5.11 10.20 12.50
N LEU A 24 -6.00 9.71 11.63
CA LEU A 24 -5.64 8.70 10.63
C LEU A 24 -5.19 9.35 9.31
N PRO A 25 -4.18 8.79 8.62
CA PRO A 25 -3.78 9.27 7.30
C PRO A 25 -4.93 9.17 6.30
N ARG A 26 -5.06 10.20 5.44
CA ARG A 26 -6.13 10.27 4.44
C ARG A 26 -6.16 9.12 3.43
N HIS A 27 -5.01 8.49 3.16
CA HIS A 27 -4.92 7.34 2.26
C HIS A 27 -5.52 6.07 2.87
N VAL A 28 -5.66 6.00 4.20
CA VAL A 28 -6.30 4.85 4.89
C VAL A 28 -7.82 4.97 4.87
N LEU A 29 -8.34 6.19 5.05
CA LEU A 29 -9.77 6.46 5.10
C LEU A 29 -10.44 6.65 3.73
N GLY A 30 -9.67 6.75 2.65
CA GLY A 30 -10.22 7.01 1.31
C GLY A 30 -10.81 8.42 1.16
N GLY A 31 -10.12 9.43 1.68
CA GLY A 31 -10.54 10.83 1.52
C GLY A 31 -10.46 11.31 0.05
N SER A 32 -10.98 12.51 -0.25
CA SER A 32 -10.96 13.06 -1.62
C SER A 32 -9.57 12.96 -2.27
N GLY A 33 -9.50 12.33 -3.44
CA GLY A 33 -8.26 12.08 -4.19
C GLY A 33 -7.45 10.86 -3.75
N TYR A 34 -7.93 10.06 -2.80
CA TYR A 34 -7.27 8.83 -2.32
C TYR A 34 -8.25 7.66 -2.37
N ARG A 35 -7.81 6.52 -2.91
CA ARG A 35 -8.51 5.24 -2.73
C ARG A 35 -8.13 4.64 -1.39
N ALA A 36 -9.12 4.21 -0.62
CA ALA A 36 -8.87 3.41 0.57
C ALA A 36 -8.20 2.08 0.17
N PRO A 37 -7.34 1.49 1.01
CA PRO A 37 -6.69 0.22 0.68
C PRO A 37 -7.69 -0.93 0.51
N SER A 38 -8.87 -0.84 1.14
CA SER A 38 -9.97 -1.80 0.98
C SER A 38 -10.55 -1.84 -0.43
N ASP A 39 -10.39 -0.76 -1.19
CA ASP A 39 -10.96 -0.61 -2.53
C ASP A 39 -9.91 -0.88 -3.62
N GLN A 40 -8.68 -1.22 -3.24
CA GLN A 40 -7.60 -1.60 -4.14
C GLN A 40 -7.62 -3.12 -4.37
N LEU A 41 -7.38 -3.51 -5.61
CA LEU A 41 -7.21 -4.90 -6.01
C LEU A 41 -5.76 -5.34 -5.77
N ASN A 42 -5.60 -6.59 -5.35
CA ASN A 42 -4.31 -7.26 -5.35
C ASN A 42 -4.10 -7.96 -6.69
N VAL A 43 -3.05 -7.59 -7.40
CA VAL A 43 -2.75 -8.05 -8.76
C VAL A 43 -1.47 -8.87 -8.76
N ALA A 44 -1.51 -10.04 -9.40
CA ALA A 44 -0.33 -10.83 -9.71
C ALA A 44 -0.25 -11.07 -11.22
N ALA A 45 0.95 -11.12 -11.77
CA ALA A 45 1.15 -11.38 -13.20
C ALA A 45 2.20 -12.47 -13.45
N VAL A 46 1.88 -13.32 -14.43
CA VAL A 46 2.77 -14.34 -14.98
C VAL A 46 3.12 -13.93 -16.40
N GLY A 47 4.42 -13.84 -16.70
CA GLY A 47 4.92 -13.23 -17.92
C GLY A 47 4.95 -11.70 -17.83
N ALA A 48 5.63 -11.14 -16.82
CA ALA A 48 5.70 -9.70 -16.56
C ALA A 48 6.57 -8.90 -17.56
N GLY A 49 7.26 -9.55 -18.48
CA GLY A 49 8.11 -8.93 -19.51
C GLY A 49 7.39 -8.62 -20.82
N GLY A 50 8.02 -7.80 -21.67
CA GLY A 50 7.51 -7.46 -23.01
C GLY A 50 6.08 -6.88 -23.01
N ARG A 51 5.11 -7.60 -23.60
CA ARG A 51 3.70 -7.14 -23.61
C ARG A 51 3.04 -7.19 -22.23
N GLY A 52 3.47 -8.10 -21.36
CA GLY A 52 2.95 -8.20 -19.99
C GLY A 52 3.18 -6.92 -19.19
N GLN A 53 4.33 -6.27 -19.38
CA GLN A 53 4.64 -4.96 -18.79
C GLN A 53 3.59 -3.90 -19.15
N GLY A 54 3.18 -3.84 -20.42
CA GLY A 54 2.17 -2.88 -20.88
C GLY A 54 0.79 -3.17 -20.28
N VAL A 55 0.43 -4.45 -20.16
CA VAL A 55 -0.83 -4.89 -19.53
C VAL A 55 -0.83 -4.56 -18.04
N LEU A 56 0.26 -4.85 -17.34
CA LEU A 56 0.46 -4.50 -15.92
C LEU A 56 0.27 -3.01 -15.70
N ARG A 57 0.95 -2.16 -16.47
CA ARG A 57 0.80 -0.70 -16.37
C ARG A 57 -0.63 -0.23 -16.53
N GLY A 58 -1.36 -0.80 -17.50
CA GLY A 58 -2.76 -0.47 -17.75
C GLY A 58 -3.68 -0.91 -16.61
N VAL A 59 -3.52 -2.15 -16.14
CA VAL A 59 -4.33 -2.72 -15.05
C VAL A 59 -4.07 -2.01 -13.72
N THR A 60 -2.81 -1.70 -13.41
CA THR A 60 -2.46 -1.06 -12.13
C THR A 60 -2.67 0.45 -12.16
N GLY A 61 -3.00 1.04 -13.32
CA GLY A 61 -3.06 2.49 -13.49
C GLY A 61 -1.72 3.18 -13.18
N TYR A 62 -0.60 2.54 -13.51
CA TYR A 62 0.72 3.07 -13.18
C TYR A 62 0.99 4.40 -13.89
N ASN A 63 1.38 5.41 -13.13
CA ASN A 63 1.81 6.71 -13.62
C ASN A 63 3.33 6.84 -13.51
N GLU A 64 4.01 7.03 -14.65
CA GLU A 64 5.47 7.14 -14.71
C GLU A 64 6.02 8.43 -14.07
N GLU A 65 5.29 9.53 -14.18
CA GLU A 65 5.74 10.83 -13.67
C GLU A 65 5.73 10.86 -12.14
N THR A 66 4.71 10.27 -11.53
CA THR A 66 4.54 10.23 -10.07
C THR A 66 5.06 8.94 -9.44
N SER A 67 5.38 7.91 -10.25
CA SER A 67 5.70 6.55 -9.78
C SER A 67 4.63 5.99 -8.83
N THR A 68 3.37 6.26 -9.14
CA THR A 68 2.21 5.80 -8.34
C THR A 68 1.35 4.85 -9.14
N MET A 69 0.69 3.92 -8.44
CA MET A 69 -0.28 2.97 -8.99
C MET A 69 -1.58 3.02 -8.19
N LEU A 70 -2.68 2.67 -8.84
CA LEU A 70 -4.01 2.57 -8.23
C LEU A 70 -4.25 1.22 -7.57
N GLU A 71 -3.68 0.15 -8.14
CA GLU A 71 -3.84 -1.23 -7.66
C GLU A 71 -2.52 -1.75 -7.10
N ASN A 72 -2.61 -2.66 -6.13
CA ASN A 72 -1.45 -3.21 -5.43
C ASN A 72 -0.90 -4.45 -6.17
N VAL A 73 0.34 -4.40 -6.64
CA VAL A 73 1.00 -5.55 -7.28
C VAL A 73 1.67 -6.41 -6.21
N VAL A 74 1.20 -7.63 -6.03
CA VAL A 74 1.63 -8.52 -4.94
C VAL A 74 2.67 -9.55 -5.36
N ALA A 75 2.68 -9.94 -6.64
CA ALA A 75 3.61 -10.95 -7.14
C ALA A 75 3.84 -10.80 -8.65
N LEU A 76 5.06 -11.08 -9.08
CA LEU A 76 5.45 -11.07 -10.49
C LEU A 76 6.34 -12.27 -10.80
N CYS A 77 6.16 -12.85 -11.98
CA CYS A 77 7.15 -13.76 -12.53
C CYS A 77 7.24 -13.65 -14.05
N ASP A 78 8.39 -14.02 -14.58
CA ASP A 78 8.63 -14.28 -15.99
C ASP A 78 9.61 -15.44 -16.12
N VAL A 79 9.65 -16.06 -17.30
CA VAL A 79 10.68 -17.07 -17.64
C VAL A 79 11.99 -16.38 -18.01
N ASP A 80 11.92 -15.15 -18.54
CA ASP A 80 13.05 -14.33 -18.95
C ASP A 80 13.15 -13.11 -18.02
N ASP A 81 13.99 -13.22 -16.99
CA ASP A 81 14.17 -12.18 -15.97
C ASP A 81 14.83 -10.91 -16.52
N GLU A 82 15.72 -11.03 -17.52
CA GLU A 82 16.35 -9.86 -18.16
C GLU A 82 15.29 -9.03 -18.88
N ARG A 83 14.37 -9.70 -19.57
CA ARG A 83 13.26 -9.05 -20.26
C ARG A 83 12.20 -8.49 -19.31
N ALA A 84 12.06 -9.06 -18.12
CA ALA A 84 11.14 -8.59 -17.08
C ALA A 84 11.77 -7.60 -16.08
N ALA A 85 13.07 -7.30 -16.18
CA ALA A 85 13.80 -6.44 -15.24
C ALA A 85 13.10 -5.09 -14.98
N ASN A 86 12.63 -4.42 -16.03
CA ASN A 86 11.90 -3.15 -15.91
C ASN A 86 10.57 -3.27 -15.14
N SER A 87 9.93 -4.44 -15.15
CA SER A 87 8.72 -4.70 -14.37
C SER A 87 9.05 -4.96 -12.91
N TYR A 88 10.11 -5.75 -12.64
CA TYR A 88 10.57 -5.99 -11.27
C TYR A 88 11.07 -4.71 -10.58
N GLU A 89 11.81 -3.87 -11.30
CA GLU A 89 12.25 -2.56 -10.77
C GLU A 89 11.06 -1.64 -10.50
N ARG A 90 10.08 -1.61 -11.41
CA ARG A 90 8.89 -0.75 -11.27
C ARG A 90 8.01 -1.18 -10.10
N TYR A 91 7.91 -2.48 -9.84
CA TYR A 91 7.06 -3.07 -8.81
C TYR A 91 7.91 -3.83 -7.78
N ALA A 92 8.91 -3.15 -7.21
CA ALA A 92 9.92 -3.75 -6.34
C ALA A 92 9.35 -4.36 -5.03
N ASP A 93 8.14 -3.96 -4.63
CA ASP A 93 7.44 -4.52 -3.46
C ASP A 93 6.76 -5.87 -3.76
N ALA A 94 6.64 -6.25 -5.04
CA ALA A 94 6.07 -7.54 -5.45
C ALA A 94 7.03 -8.70 -5.13
N LYS A 95 6.45 -9.84 -4.76
CA LYS A 95 7.20 -11.06 -4.40
C LYS A 95 7.42 -12.01 -5.57
#